data_AF-A0A7W1LI42-F1
#
_entry.id   AF-A0A7W1LI42-F1
#
_cell.length_a   1.000
_cell.length_b   1.000
_cell.length_c   1.000
_cell.angle_alpha   90.00
_cell.angle_beta   90.00
_cell.angle_gamma   90.00
#
_symmetry.space_group_name_H-M   'P 1'
#
loop_
_entity.id
_entity.type
_entity.pdbx_description
1 polymer ?
#
loop_
_entity_poly.entity_id
_entity_poly.type
_entity_poly.pdbx_seq_one_letter_code
_entity_poly.pdbx_strand_id
1 'polypeptide(L)'
;MDRRLYAKVVGVVIVLIGIGGLILGEKSLLDVLNIDIVEDIIHLVSGGLMIVVGFRGSDSAVRNVVGGLGVVYLVIGVLGFFVTDLFGLLPSEYTVVDNVIHLLLGVLGIAVGFFLGDRTSDRLAN
;
A
#
# COMPACT_ATOMS: atom_id res chain seq x y z
N MET A 1 2.22 10.62 -12.50
CA MET A 1 1.06 10.95 -11.67
C MET A 1 1.55 11.80 -10.52
N ASP A 2 0.78 12.81 -10.09
CA ASP A 2 1.15 13.63 -8.93
C ASP A 2 1.24 12.78 -7.65
N ARG A 3 2.24 13.02 -6.78
CA ARG A 3 2.45 12.20 -5.55
C ARG A 3 1.28 12.27 -4.60
N ARG A 4 0.65 13.44 -4.46
CA ARG A 4 -0.48 13.64 -3.56
C ARG A 4 -1.71 12.93 -4.12
N LEU A 5 -1.93 13.00 -5.43
CA LEU A 5 -2.99 12.25 -6.08
C LEU A 5 -2.78 10.73 -5.90
N TYR A 6 -1.56 10.24 -6.11
CA TYR A 6 -1.21 8.84 -5.83
C TYR A 6 -1.53 8.46 -4.39
N ALA A 7 -1.02 9.23 -3.42
CA ALA A 7 -1.22 8.97 -2.00
C ALA A 7 -2.71 8.90 -1.62
N LYS A 8 -3.52 9.82 -2.15
CA LYS A 8 -4.97 9.84 -1.90
C LYS A 8 -5.69 8.65 -2.52
N VAL A 9 -5.46 8.37 -3.81
CA VAL A 9 -6.18 7.30 -4.53
C VAL A 9 -5.78 5.94 -3.98
N VAL A 10 -4.48 5.66 -3.92
CA VAL A 10 -3.98 4.36 -3.45
C VAL A 10 -4.30 4.18 -1.96
N GLY A 11 -4.17 5.24 -1.15
CA GLY A 11 -4.55 5.18 0.26
C GLY A 11 -6.03 4.85 0.46
N VAL A 12 -6.94 5.45 -0.31
CA VAL A 12 -8.37 5.09 -0.27
C VAL A 12 -8.59 3.64 -0.67
N VAL A 13 -7.96 3.17 -1.75
CA VAL A 13 -8.09 1.77 -2.20
C VAL A 13 -7.63 0.81 -1.10
N ILE A 14 -6.47 1.04 -0.49
CA ILE A 14 -5.94 0.18 0.58
C ILE A 14 -6.85 0.20 1.81
N VAL A 15 -7.38 1.36 2.21
CA VAL A 15 -8.35 1.44 3.32
C VAL A 15 -9.61 0.66 3.00
N LEU A 16 -10.14 0.76 1.78
CA LEU A 16 -11.34 0.01 1.37
C LEU A 16 -11.09 -1.50 1.39
N ILE A 17 -9.89 -1.95 1.00
CA ILE A 17 -9.49 -3.37 1.11
C ILE A 17 -9.49 -3.80 2.58
N GLY A 18 -8.80 -3.08 3.47
CA GLY A 18 -8.76 -3.42 4.90
C GLY A 18 -10.12 -3.39 5.59
N ILE A 19 -10.99 -2.42 5.25
CA ILE A 19 -12.39 -2.41 5.72
C ILE A 19 -13.15 -3.63 5.20
N GLY A 20 -12.98 -3.95 3.92
CA GLY A 20 -13.61 -5.09 3.28
C GLY A 20 -13.24 -6.41 3.96
N GLY A 21 -11.95 -6.61 4.25
CA GLY A 21 -11.46 -7.79 4.96
C GLY A 21 -12.06 -7.92 6.36
N LEU A 22 -12.03 -6.83 7.17
CA LEU A 22 -12.61 -6.85 8.52
C LEU A 22 -14.12 -7.13 8.53
N ILE A 23 -14.86 -6.70 7.50
CA ILE A 23 -16.32 -6.95 7.39
C ILE A 23 -16.61 -8.39 6.97
N LEU A 24 -15.81 -8.94 6.04
CA LEU A 24 -16.05 -10.26 5.45
C LEU A 24 -15.51 -11.40 6.35
N GLY A 25 -14.56 -11.09 7.24
CA GLY A 25 -13.93 -12.04 8.15
C GLY A 25 -12.96 -12.99 7.43
N GLU A 26 -12.49 -14.03 8.12
CA GLU A 26 -11.51 -15.04 7.64
C GLU A 26 -12.07 -15.97 6.53
N LYS A 27 -12.64 -15.39 5.48
CA LYS A 27 -13.08 -16.10 4.27
C LYS A 27 -12.24 -15.59 3.12
N SER A 28 -11.70 -16.48 2.30
CA SER A 28 -11.03 -16.01 1.09
C SER A 28 -12.01 -15.25 0.19
N LEU A 29 -11.66 -14.03 -0.19
CA LEU A 29 -12.38 -13.26 -1.18
C LEU A 29 -12.05 -13.85 -2.56
N LEU A 30 -13.08 -14.42 -3.21
CA LEU A 30 -12.97 -15.08 -4.52
C LEU A 30 -12.03 -16.30 -4.57
N ASP A 31 -11.64 -16.88 -3.44
CA ASP A 31 -10.67 -17.99 -3.36
C ASP A 31 -9.26 -17.61 -3.85
N VAL A 32 -9.00 -16.30 -3.98
CA VAL A 32 -7.76 -15.75 -4.57
C VAL A 32 -7.10 -14.72 -3.66
N LEU A 33 -7.84 -14.08 -2.75
CA LEU A 33 -7.29 -13.12 -1.78
C LEU A 33 -7.46 -13.70 -0.37
N ASN A 34 -6.36 -13.78 0.38
CA ASN A 34 -6.45 -14.14 1.79
C ASN A 34 -6.99 -12.94 2.61
N ILE A 35 -7.80 -13.22 3.62
CA ILE A 35 -8.31 -12.21 4.55
C ILE A 35 -7.84 -12.59 5.94
N ASP A 36 -6.90 -11.80 6.44
CA ASP A 36 -6.31 -11.93 7.77
C ASP A 36 -6.47 -10.62 8.53
N ILE A 37 -6.85 -10.72 9.81
CA ILE A 37 -7.14 -9.55 10.65
C ILE A 37 -5.91 -8.65 10.85
N VAL A 38 -4.71 -9.21 10.93
CA VAL A 38 -3.48 -8.45 11.12
C VAL A 38 -3.15 -7.69 9.84
N GLU A 39 -3.23 -8.36 8.69
CA GLU A 39 -3.05 -7.74 7.38
C GLU A 39 -4.05 -6.61 7.14
N ASP A 40 -5.33 -6.82 7.47
CA ASP A 40 -6.36 -5.79 7.32
C ASP A 40 -6.09 -4.55 8.18
N ILE A 41 -5.64 -4.74 9.43
CA ILE A 41 -5.24 -3.63 10.29
C ILE A 41 -4.04 -2.89 9.69
N ILE A 42 -3.06 -3.62 9.15
CA ILE A 42 -1.90 -3.02 8.47
C ILE A 42 -2.35 -2.20 7.26
N HIS A 43 -3.30 -2.69 6.46
CA HIS A 43 -3.90 -1.95 5.36
C HIS A 43 -4.60 -0.68 5.84
N LEU A 44 -5.40 -0.74 6.90
CA LEU A 44 -6.05 0.45 7.45
C LEU A 44 -5.04 1.52 7.90
N VAL A 45 -3.97 1.10 8.59
CA VAL A 45 -2.94 2.01 9.11
C VAL A 45 -2.14 2.64 7.97
N SER A 46 -1.65 1.82 7.04
CA SER A 46 -0.83 2.27 5.90
C SER A 46 -1.62 3.15 4.93
N GLY A 47 -2.82 2.71 4.54
CA GLY A 47 -3.73 3.47 3.69
C GLY A 47 -4.19 4.78 4.35
N GLY A 48 -4.52 4.73 5.65
CA GLY A 48 -4.85 5.90 6.45
C GLY A 48 -3.70 6.91 6.49
N LEU A 49 -2.46 6.45 6.68
CA LEU A 49 -1.27 7.31 6.65
C LEU A 49 -1.09 7.97 5.27
N MET A 50 -1.26 7.21 4.18
CA MET A 50 -1.20 7.76 2.81
C MET A 50 -2.27 8.82 2.55
N ILE A 51 -3.51 8.61 3.01
CA ILE A 51 -4.59 9.59 2.91
C ILE A 51 -4.21 10.86 3.70
N VAL A 52 -3.79 10.72 4.95
CA VAL A 52 -3.45 11.86 5.82
C VAL A 52 -2.36 12.71 5.19
N VAL A 53 -1.25 12.12 4.74
CA VAL A 53 -0.18 12.89 4.09
C VAL A 53 -0.63 13.43 2.73
N GLY A 54 -1.43 12.69 1.96
CA GLY A 54 -1.92 13.10 0.66
C GLY A 54 -2.78 14.37 0.71
N PHE A 55 -3.57 14.56 1.77
CA PHE A 55 -4.38 15.76 1.97
C PHE A 55 -3.67 16.87 2.75
N ARG A 56 -2.83 16.54 3.73
CA ARG A 56 -2.34 17.52 4.72
C ARG A 56 -0.82 17.54 4.91
N GLY A 57 -0.10 16.59 4.33
CA GLY A 57 1.34 16.45 4.51
C GLY A 57 2.13 17.51 3.75
N SER A 58 3.33 17.82 4.26
CA SER A 58 4.37 18.51 3.47
C SER A 58 4.82 17.65 2.29
N ASP A 59 5.46 18.25 1.29
CA ASP A 59 5.96 17.48 0.13
C ASP A 59 6.98 16.42 0.54
N SER A 60 7.82 16.73 1.54
CA SER A 60 8.77 15.76 2.10
C SER A 60 8.05 14.61 2.82
N ALA A 61 6.98 14.89 3.57
CA ALA A 61 6.19 13.86 4.24
C ALA A 61 5.50 12.94 3.23
N VAL A 62 4.88 13.50 2.18
CA VAL A 62 4.23 12.73 1.10
C VAL A 62 5.26 11.84 0.40
N ARG A 63 6.40 12.41 0.01
CA ARG A 63 7.49 11.66 -0.62
C ARG A 63 7.94 10.48 0.24
N ASN A 64 8.26 10.76 1.50
CA ASN A 64 8.84 9.77 2.40
C ASN A 64 7.84 8.67 2.76
N VAL A 65 6.56 8.99 2.96
CA VAL A 65 5.53 7.99 3.23
C VAL A 65 5.22 7.15 2.00
N VAL A 66 5.01 7.75 0.83
CA VAL A 66 4.70 6.99 -0.40
C VAL A 66 5.87 6.08 -0.77
N GLY A 67 7.09 6.61 -0.77
CA GLY A 67 8.27 5.82 -1.07
C GLY A 67 8.60 4.78 0.01
N GLY A 68 8.49 5.16 1.28
CA GLY A 68 8.77 4.27 2.41
C GLY A 68 7.80 3.11 2.52
N LEU A 69 6.48 3.35 2.41
CA LEU A 69 5.49 2.27 2.33
C LEU A 69 5.68 1.43 1.07
N GLY A 70 6.11 2.02 -0.05
CA GLY A 70 6.52 1.27 -1.23
C GLY A 70 7.65 0.27 -0.93
N VAL A 71 8.67 0.68 -0.18
CA VAL A 71 9.73 -0.25 0.27
C VAL A 71 9.16 -1.37 1.14
N VAL A 72 8.29 -1.03 2.10
CA VAL A 72 7.66 -2.03 2.98
C VAL A 72 6.86 -3.06 2.17
N TYR A 73 5.96 -2.60 1.28
CA TYR A 73 5.17 -3.47 0.43
C TYR A 73 6.01 -4.35 -0.50
N LEU A 74 7.11 -3.80 -1.04
CA LEU A 74 8.03 -4.58 -1.85
C LEU A 74 8.70 -5.69 -1.04
N VAL A 75 9.18 -5.38 0.16
CA VAL A 75 9.81 -6.37 1.05
C VAL A 75 8.81 -7.45 1.44
N ILE A 76 7.60 -7.08 1.86
CA ILE A 76 6.55 -8.03 2.24
C ILE A 76 6.17 -8.92 1.06
N GLY A 77 5.91 -8.34 -0.12
CA GLY A 77 5.55 -9.11 -1.31
C GLY A 77 6.66 -10.04 -1.81
N VAL A 78 7.94 -9.71 -1.59
CA VAL A 78 9.05 -10.64 -1.86
C VAL A 78 9.09 -11.75 -0.81
N LEU A 79 9.02 -11.40 0.48
CA LEU A 79 9.12 -12.36 1.57
C LEU A 79 7.98 -13.38 1.57
N GLY A 80 6.76 -12.99 1.21
CA GLY A 80 5.60 -13.88 1.17
C GLY A 80 5.67 -15.00 0.12
N PHE A 81 6.68 -15.00 -0.78
CA PHE A 81 6.98 -16.16 -1.64
C PHE A 81 7.83 -17.24 -0.95
N PHE A 82 8.55 -16.87 0.12
CA PHE A 82 9.56 -17.72 0.76
C PHE A 82 9.27 -18.01 2.24
N VAL A 83 8.50 -17.14 2.89
CA VAL A 83 8.21 -17.16 4.32
C VAL A 83 6.72 -17.35 4.50
N THR A 84 6.33 -18.46 5.11
CA THR A 84 4.93 -18.82 5.36
C THR A 84 4.34 -18.17 6.61
N ASP A 85 5.19 -17.68 7.52
CA ASP A 85 4.77 -16.96 8.73
C ASP A 85 5.87 -15.96 9.14
N LEU A 86 5.57 -14.65 9.04
CA LEU A 86 6.46 -13.58 9.44
C LEU A 86 6.08 -13.04 10.82
N PHE A 87 6.22 -13.88 11.85
CA PHE A 87 5.82 -13.54 13.23
C PHE A 87 4.33 -13.15 13.36
N GLY A 88 3.45 -13.76 12.55
CA GLY A 88 2.03 -13.44 12.48
C GLY A 88 1.68 -12.17 11.69
N LEU A 89 2.65 -11.57 10.98
CA LEU A 89 2.41 -10.41 10.11
C LEU A 89 1.98 -10.79 8.68
N LEU A 90 2.18 -12.05 8.30
CA LEU A 90 1.65 -12.61 7.07
C LEU A 90 0.49 -13.54 7.46
N PRO A 91 -0.65 -13.49 6.77
CA PRO A 91 -1.59 -14.60 6.71
C PRO A 91 -0.89 -15.94 6.58
N SER A 92 -1.43 -16.94 7.26
CA SER A 92 -0.98 -18.33 7.21
C SER A 92 -0.93 -18.90 5.78
N GLU A 93 -1.67 -18.31 4.84
CA GLU A 93 -1.66 -18.68 3.42
C GLU A 93 -1.61 -17.44 2.50
N TYR A 94 -0.46 -16.77 2.40
CA TYR A 94 -0.28 -15.74 1.38
C TYR A 94 -0.48 -16.33 -0.02
N THR A 95 -1.46 -15.82 -0.78
CA THR A 95 -1.63 -16.29 -2.14
C THR A 95 -0.57 -15.67 -3.05
N VAL A 96 -0.35 -16.27 -4.22
CA VAL A 96 0.50 -15.67 -5.27
C VAL A 96 -0.04 -14.30 -5.67
N VAL A 97 -1.35 -14.11 -5.64
CA VAL A 97 -1.99 -12.84 -6.02
C VAL A 97 -1.73 -11.76 -4.98
N ASP A 98 -1.83 -12.08 -3.69
CA ASP A 98 -1.51 -11.15 -2.60
C ASP A 98 -0.07 -10.66 -2.74
N ASN A 99 0.87 -11.59 -2.95
CA ASN A 99 2.27 -11.26 -3.17
C ASN A 99 2.49 -10.34 -4.38
N VAL A 100 1.86 -10.64 -5.52
CA VAL A 100 1.98 -9.82 -6.73
C VAL A 100 1.41 -8.42 -6.52
N ILE A 101 0.27 -8.28 -5.84
CA ILE A 101 -0.31 -6.98 -5.51
C ILE A 101 0.67 -6.17 -4.65
N HIS A 102 1.26 -6.79 -3.63
CA HIS A 102 2.26 -6.17 -2.77
C HIS A 102 3.50 -5.73 -3.54
N LEU A 103 4.01 -6.55 -4.46
CA LEU A 103 5.12 -6.20 -5.34
C LEU A 103 4.79 -4.98 -6.21
N LEU A 104 3.60 -4.96 -6.82
CA LEU A 104 3.17 -3.85 -7.67
C LEU A 104 3.01 -2.55 -6.88
N LEU A 105 2.35 -2.60 -5.73
CA LEU A 105 2.23 -1.45 -4.81
C LEU A 105 3.62 -0.97 -4.38
N GLY A 106 4.54 -1.89 -4.11
CA GLY A 106 5.90 -1.59 -3.69
C GLY A 106 6.70 -0.86 -4.76
N VAL A 107 6.77 -1.44 -5.96
CA VAL A 107 7.48 -0.85 -7.10
C VAL A 107 6.90 0.51 -7.47
N LEU A 108 5.57 0.62 -7.57
CA LEU A 108 4.91 1.88 -7.91
C LEU A 108 5.08 2.94 -6.83
N GLY A 109 5.02 2.55 -5.54
CA GLY A 109 5.23 3.45 -4.42
C GLY A 109 6.65 4.03 -4.41
N ILE A 110 7.67 3.20 -4.60
CA ILE A 110 9.07 3.63 -4.73
C ILE A 110 9.23 4.56 -5.94
N ALA A 111 8.72 4.15 -7.10
CA ALA A 111 8.80 4.91 -8.34
C ALA A 111 8.16 6.30 -8.20
N VAL A 112 6.94 6.37 -7.68
CA VAL A 112 6.21 7.65 -7.51
C VAL A 112 6.79 8.50 -6.39
N GLY A 113 7.12 7.87 -5.25
CA GLY A 113 7.72 8.54 -4.11
C GLY A 113 9.02 9.23 -4.51
N PHE A 114 9.99 8.47 -5.00
CA PHE A 114 11.36 8.96 -5.15
C PHE A 114 11.72 9.44 -6.56
N PHE A 115 11.01 9.02 -7.62
CA PHE A 115 11.49 9.24 -9.00
C PHE A 115 10.51 9.97 -9.94
N LEU A 116 9.20 9.73 -9.85
CA LEU A 116 8.23 10.13 -10.90
C LEU A 116 7.27 11.26 -10.50
N GLY A 117 7.37 11.76 -9.28
CA GLY A 117 6.29 12.47 -8.62
C GLY A 117 6.21 14.00 -8.81
N ASP A 118 6.84 14.54 -9.85
CA ASP A 118 6.96 16.00 -10.03
C ASP A 118 6.15 16.48 -11.22
N ARG A 119 4.84 16.68 -11.08
CA ARG A 119 4.04 17.41 -12.09
C ARG A 119 2.79 18.06 -11.52
N THR A 120 2.93 19.25 -10.91
CA THR A 120 1.88 20.29 -10.94
C THR A 120 2.47 21.71 -10.87
N SER A 121 3.54 21.93 -10.10
CA SER A 121 4.14 23.27 -9.91
C SER A 121 4.78 23.86 -11.17
N ASP A 122 5.34 23.04 -12.06
CA ASP A 122 6.04 23.51 -13.27
C ASP A 122 5.11 24.07 -14.37
N ARG A 123 3.81 23.77 -14.32
CA ARG A 123 2.83 24.22 -15.33
C ARG A 123 2.18 25.56 -15.01
N LEU A 124 2.33 26.07 -13.78
CA LEU A 124 1.80 27.37 -13.36
C LEU A 124 2.90 28.45 -13.30
N ALA A 125 4.16 28.06 -13.54
CA ALA A 125 5.32 28.94 -13.56
C ALA A 125 5.77 29.34 -14.99
N ASN A 126 5.06 28.89 -16.03
CA ASN A 126 5.29 29.24 -17.44
C ASN A 126 4.02 29.84 -18.06
#